data_AF-A0A2G5X5C8-F1
#
_entry.id   AF-A0A2G5X5C8-F1
#
_cell.length_a   1.000
_cell.length_b   1.000
_cell.length_c   1.000
_cell.angle_alpha   90.00
_cell.angle_beta   90.00
_cell.angle_gamma   90.00
#
_symmetry.space_group_name_H-M   'P 1'
#
loop_
_entity.id
_entity.type
_entity.pdbx_description
1 polymer ?
#
loop_
_entity_poly.entity_id
_entity_poly.type
_entity_poly.pdbx_seq_one_letter_code
_entity_poly.pdbx_strand_id
1 'polypeptide(L)'
;MAQCNYCNKKGIFLRVSEMGLCPNCDGPVKLCINRHIEIIQESAELVDNSKVFNTRLGRVDTIVNNLNILAEEYVSKGINIPLDIDSFKNKISVIKSQIIEAEAYNKTDDFLRKAGLAKTLNTKINNANKALLFLKELQNDFGYMNEELGIKVMRYIHDAEYQDLLLKAEKEEFKENYKKAIDKYKDVLFFLAKDDIDDNLQRDIIQNIQNKIDTLSTNLKK
;
A
#
# COMPACT_ATOMS: atom_id res chain seq x y z
N MET A 1 0.47 46.73 -27.81
CA MET A 1 1.84 46.55 -28.37
C MET A 1 2.24 45.12 -28.10
N ALA A 2 2.74 44.39 -29.09
CA ALA A 2 3.17 43.00 -28.85
C ALA A 2 4.34 42.96 -27.86
N GLN A 3 4.34 41.95 -27.00
CA GLN A 3 5.39 41.67 -26.02
C GLN A 3 5.72 40.18 -26.05
N CYS A 4 7.01 39.86 -26.07
CA CYS A 4 7.45 38.47 -25.87
C CYS A 4 7.32 38.07 -24.41
N ASN A 5 6.59 36.99 -24.14
CA ASN A 5 6.34 36.48 -22.79
C ASN A 5 7.60 35.87 -22.13
N TYR A 6 8.62 35.53 -22.93
CA TYR A 6 9.87 34.98 -22.41
C TYR A 6 10.91 36.06 -22.09
N CYS A 7 11.24 36.93 -23.06
CA CYS A 7 12.31 37.92 -22.91
C CYS A 7 11.83 39.36 -22.61
N ASN A 8 10.52 39.56 -22.46
CA ASN A 8 9.89 40.86 -22.17
C ASN A 8 10.14 41.98 -23.19
N LYS A 9 10.75 41.68 -24.35
CA LYS A 9 10.90 42.67 -25.44
C LYS A 9 9.53 43.12 -25.93
N LYS A 10 9.38 44.43 -26.12
CA LYS A 10 8.17 45.11 -26.62
C LYS A 10 8.49 45.85 -27.92
N GLY A 11 7.52 45.96 -28.82
CA GLY A 11 7.68 46.79 -30.01
C GLY A 11 6.42 46.88 -30.86
N ILE A 12 6.25 48.00 -31.55
CA ILE A 12 5.10 48.24 -32.46
C ILE A 12 5.15 47.26 -33.65
N PHE A 13 6.36 46.91 -34.11
CA PHE A 13 6.59 45.96 -35.20
C PHE A 13 7.01 44.57 -34.73
N LEU A 14 7.03 44.34 -33.41
CA LEU A 14 7.34 43.02 -32.88
C LEU A 14 6.18 42.07 -33.20
N ARG A 15 6.48 40.92 -33.79
CA ARG A 15 5.52 39.82 -33.95
C ARG A 15 5.79 38.77 -32.89
N VAL A 16 4.74 38.17 -32.38
CA VAL A 16 4.82 37.02 -31.46
C VAL A 16 4.10 35.83 -32.07
N SER A 17 4.58 34.62 -31.78
CA SER A 17 3.92 33.37 -32.15
C SER A 17 2.64 33.15 -31.34
N GLU A 18 1.89 32.10 -31.67
CA GLU A 18 0.71 31.66 -30.90
C GLU A 18 1.05 31.31 -29.43
N MET A 19 2.32 31.01 -29.16
CA MET A 19 2.84 30.78 -27.80
C MET A 19 3.23 32.09 -27.09
N GLY A 20 3.10 33.25 -27.73
CA GLY A 20 3.49 34.54 -27.17
C GLY A 20 4.99 34.83 -27.24
N LEU A 21 5.72 34.20 -28.16
CA LEU A 21 7.20 34.30 -28.25
C LEU A 21 7.65 35.10 -29.47
N CYS A 22 8.69 35.93 -29.33
CA CYS A 22 9.32 36.60 -30.48
C CYS A 22 10.17 35.61 -31.30
N PRO A 23 10.54 35.93 -32.56
CA PRO A 23 11.27 35.01 -33.44
C PRO A 23 12.59 34.46 -32.86
N ASN A 24 13.29 35.26 -32.06
CA ASN A 24 14.56 34.84 -31.44
C ASN A 24 14.35 33.87 -30.25
N CYS A 25 13.19 33.90 -29.60
CA CYS A 25 12.88 33.04 -28.46
C CYS A 25 12.08 31.79 -28.88
N ASP A 26 11.30 31.88 -29.96
CA ASP A 26 10.33 30.85 -30.34
C ASP A 26 10.97 29.47 -30.52
N GLY A 27 12.02 29.36 -31.35
CA GLY A 27 12.71 28.08 -31.61
C GLY A 27 13.33 27.46 -30.34
N PRO A 28 14.23 28.16 -29.64
CA PRO A 28 14.87 27.62 -28.44
C PRO A 28 13.89 27.24 -27.32
N VAL A 29 12.87 28.07 -27.06
CA VAL A 29 11.88 27.81 -26.01
C VAL A 29 11.00 26.62 -26.38
N LYS A 30 10.56 26.51 -27.63
CA LYS A 30 9.80 25.33 -28.11
C LYS A 30 10.59 24.04 -27.96
N LEU A 31 11.89 24.06 -28.27
CA LEU A 31 12.75 22.89 -28.08
C LEU A 31 12.77 22.43 -26.61
N CYS A 32 12.91 23.36 -25.68
CA CYS A 32 12.90 23.04 -24.24
C CYS A 32 11.53 22.49 -23.79
N ILE A 33 10.44 23.14 -24.18
CA ILE A 33 9.08 22.69 -23.85
C ILE A 33 8.83 21.28 -24.39
N ASN A 34 9.16 21.05 -25.66
CA ASN A 34 8.98 19.73 -26.29
C ASN A 34 9.79 18.67 -25.58
N ARG A 35 11.03 18.98 -25.15
CA ARG A 35 11.86 18.01 -24.42
C ARG A 35 11.23 17.60 -23.09
N HIS A 36 10.64 18.54 -22.35
CA HIS A 36 9.92 18.20 -21.11
C HIS A 36 8.68 17.36 -21.39
N ILE A 37 7.93 17.67 -22.46
CA ILE A 37 6.76 16.88 -22.88
C ILE A 37 7.16 15.45 -23.26
N GLU A 38 8.24 15.28 -24.03
CA GLU A 38 8.79 13.96 -24.37
C GLU A 38 9.15 13.16 -23.11
N ILE A 39 9.86 13.77 -22.15
CA ILE A 39 10.22 13.11 -20.89
C ILE A 39 8.99 12.66 -20.11
N ILE A 40 7.92 13.48 -20.09
CA ILE A 40 6.65 13.14 -19.46
C ILE A 40 6.03 11.92 -20.15
N GLN A 41 5.99 11.92 -21.47
CA GLN A 41 5.40 10.82 -22.26
C GLN A 41 6.19 9.51 -22.09
N GLU A 42 7.52 9.55 -22.25
CA GLU A 42 8.40 8.40 -22.02
C GLU A 42 8.26 7.85 -20.59
N SER A 43 8.16 8.75 -19.60
CA SER A 43 7.98 8.35 -18.21
C SER A 43 6.61 7.72 -17.97
N ALA A 44 5.54 8.23 -18.60
CA ALA A 44 4.20 7.64 -18.50
C ALA A 44 4.17 6.23 -19.09
N GLU A 45 4.80 6.00 -20.24
CA GLU A 45 4.94 4.67 -20.83
C GLU A 45 5.68 3.70 -19.89
N LEU A 46 6.72 4.17 -19.19
CA LEU A 46 7.44 3.35 -18.21
C LEU A 46 6.63 3.07 -16.94
N VAL A 47 5.76 3.98 -16.52
CA VAL A 47 4.81 3.74 -15.42
C VAL A 47 3.86 2.60 -15.77
N ASP A 48 3.39 2.55 -17.02
CA ASP A 48 2.43 1.54 -17.49
C ASP A 48 3.10 0.17 -17.72
N ASN A 49 4.33 0.14 -18.25
CA ASN A 49 4.99 -1.09 -18.66
C ASN A 49 5.87 -1.75 -17.58
N SER A 50 6.35 -0.99 -16.59
CA SER A 50 7.20 -1.53 -15.53
C SER A 50 6.39 -2.35 -14.51
N LYS A 51 6.96 -3.47 -14.07
CA LYS A 51 6.43 -4.27 -12.94
C LYS A 51 7.07 -3.90 -11.60
N VAL A 52 8.09 -3.04 -11.61
CA VAL A 52 8.87 -2.70 -10.42
C VAL A 52 8.28 -1.46 -9.76
N PHE A 53 7.73 -1.61 -8.55
CA PHE A 53 7.09 -0.55 -7.78
C PHE A 53 7.91 0.74 -7.69
N ASN A 54 9.16 0.67 -7.20
CA ASN A 54 10.03 1.83 -7.05
C ASN A 54 10.30 2.54 -8.39
N THR A 55 10.41 1.79 -9.48
CA THR A 55 10.57 2.37 -10.82
C THR A 55 9.32 3.13 -11.24
N ARG A 56 8.13 2.56 -11.03
CA ARG A 56 6.86 3.22 -11.38
C ARG A 56 6.69 4.52 -10.59
N LEU A 57 6.92 4.49 -9.28
CA LEU A 57 6.85 5.70 -8.44
C LEU A 57 7.89 6.75 -8.83
N GLY A 58 9.15 6.36 -9.05
CA GLY A 58 10.17 7.31 -9.49
C GLY A 58 9.85 7.98 -10.83
N ARG A 59 9.15 7.27 -11.72
CA ARG A 59 8.65 7.84 -12.98
C ARG A 59 7.47 8.78 -12.79
N VAL A 60 6.56 8.47 -11.86
CA VAL A 60 5.51 9.41 -11.43
C VAL A 60 6.13 10.72 -10.92
N ASP A 61 7.13 10.64 -10.05
CA ASP A 61 7.78 11.83 -9.50
C ASP A 61 8.52 12.62 -10.61
N THR A 62 9.14 11.91 -11.57
CA THR A 62 9.74 12.54 -12.76
C THR A 62 8.71 13.32 -13.59
N ILE A 63 7.53 12.75 -13.79
CA ILE A 63 6.43 13.42 -14.52
C ILE A 63 6.00 14.68 -13.76
N VAL A 64 5.75 14.57 -12.46
CA VAL A 64 5.33 15.70 -11.62
C VAL A 64 6.36 16.83 -11.67
N ASN A 65 7.65 16.51 -11.57
CA ASN A 65 8.72 17.51 -11.65
C ASN A 65 8.73 18.24 -13.00
N ASN A 66 8.60 17.53 -14.12
CA ASN A 66 8.56 18.16 -15.45
C ASN A 66 7.28 18.99 -15.66
N LEU A 67 6.14 18.55 -15.13
CA LEU A 67 4.90 19.33 -15.15
C LEU A 67 5.03 20.62 -14.34
N ASN A 68 5.72 20.58 -13.20
CA ASN A 68 5.99 21.78 -12.39
C ASN A 68 6.93 22.74 -13.12
N ILE A 69 8.00 22.25 -13.74
CA ILE A 69 8.89 23.09 -14.57
C ILE A 69 8.10 23.75 -15.70
N LEU A 70 7.26 23.00 -16.42
CA LEU A 70 6.43 23.55 -17.49
C LEU A 70 5.48 24.65 -16.97
N ALA A 71 4.87 24.43 -15.81
CA ALA A 71 3.98 25.40 -15.18
C ALA A 71 4.72 26.67 -14.74
N GLU A 72 5.81 26.50 -14.01
CA GLU A 72 6.55 27.59 -13.35
C GLU A 72 7.39 28.41 -14.32
N GLU A 73 8.05 27.77 -15.28
CA GLU A 73 8.98 28.48 -16.19
C GLU A 73 8.30 29.06 -17.42
N TYR A 74 7.16 28.51 -17.86
CA TYR A 74 6.52 28.87 -19.11
C TYR A 74 5.08 29.36 -18.92
N VAL A 75 4.19 28.53 -18.35
CA VAL A 75 2.76 28.88 -18.22
C VAL A 75 2.56 30.10 -17.34
N SER A 76 3.29 30.20 -16.21
CA SER A 76 3.24 31.36 -15.31
C SER A 76 3.59 32.69 -15.99
N LYS A 77 4.39 32.64 -17.08
CA LYS A 77 4.78 33.79 -17.89
C LYS A 77 3.78 34.11 -19.00
N GLY A 78 2.69 33.34 -19.11
CA GLY A 78 1.70 33.45 -20.17
C GLY A 78 2.11 32.79 -21.48
N ILE A 79 3.11 31.89 -21.48
CA ILE A 79 3.46 31.12 -22.67
C ILE A 79 2.45 29.98 -22.81
N ASN A 80 1.73 29.97 -23.93
CA ASN A 80 0.76 28.92 -24.23
C ASN A 80 1.50 27.65 -24.66
N ILE A 81 1.28 26.53 -23.99
CA ILE A 81 1.93 25.24 -24.28
C ILE A 81 0.90 24.20 -24.74
N PRO A 82 1.28 23.24 -25.60
CA PRO A 82 0.36 22.22 -26.11
C PRO A 82 0.17 21.06 -25.10
N LEU A 83 -0.06 21.38 -23.83
CA LEU A 83 -0.31 20.39 -22.78
C LEU A 83 -1.19 21.00 -21.68
N ASP A 84 -2.28 20.31 -21.35
CA ASP A 84 -3.11 20.63 -20.18
C ASP A 84 -2.44 20.05 -18.92
N ILE A 85 -1.69 20.90 -18.21
CA ILE A 85 -0.92 20.52 -17.03
C ILE A 85 -1.83 20.00 -15.91
N ASP A 86 -2.95 20.66 -15.64
CA ASP A 86 -3.81 20.33 -14.49
C ASP A 86 -4.52 19.00 -14.71
N SER A 87 -5.04 18.77 -15.92
CA SER A 87 -5.60 17.48 -16.31
C SER A 87 -4.56 16.35 -16.17
N PHE A 88 -3.31 16.59 -16.60
CA PHE A 88 -2.26 15.58 -16.48
C PHE A 88 -1.84 15.33 -15.03
N LYS A 89 -1.73 16.39 -14.20
CA LYS A 89 -1.44 16.27 -12.77
C LYS A 89 -2.50 15.43 -12.05
N ASN A 90 -3.78 15.69 -12.33
CA ASN A 90 -4.89 14.91 -11.77
C ASN A 90 -4.80 13.44 -12.17
N LYS A 91 -4.59 13.15 -13.47
CA LYS A 91 -4.41 11.79 -13.97
C LYS A 91 -3.26 11.06 -13.26
N ILE A 92 -2.11 11.72 -13.13
CA ILE A 92 -0.91 11.13 -12.52
C ILE A 92 -1.08 10.92 -11.02
N SER A 93 -1.79 11.81 -10.33
CA SER A 93 -2.12 11.60 -8.90
C SER A 93 -2.96 10.35 -8.70
N VAL A 94 -3.96 10.10 -9.55
CA VAL A 94 -4.78 8.89 -9.48
C VAL A 94 -3.92 7.64 -9.73
N ILE A 95 -3.05 7.69 -10.74
CA ILE A 95 -2.13 6.59 -11.05
C ILE A 95 -1.18 6.31 -9.87
N LYS A 96 -0.65 7.35 -9.20
CA LYS A 96 0.20 7.21 -8.02
C LYS A 96 -0.51 6.41 -6.92
N SER A 97 -1.75 6.78 -6.60
CA SER A 97 -2.56 6.08 -5.60
C SER A 97 -2.80 4.62 -5.98
N GLN A 98 -3.14 4.34 -7.24
CA GLN A 98 -3.35 2.97 -7.73
C GLN A 98 -2.08 2.10 -7.66
N ILE A 99 -0.90 2.68 -7.93
CA ILE A 99 0.39 1.98 -7.80
C ILE A 99 0.63 1.56 -6.35
N ILE A 100 0.41 2.48 -5.41
CA ILE A 100 0.61 2.25 -3.97
C ILE A 100 -0.36 1.20 -3.45
N GLU A 101 -1.64 1.34 -3.79
CA GLU A 101 -2.68 0.38 -3.41
C GLU A 101 -2.36 -1.03 -3.93
N ALA A 102 -2.03 -1.16 -5.21
CA ALA A 102 -1.68 -2.46 -5.80
C ALA A 102 -0.47 -3.10 -5.11
N GLU A 103 0.57 -2.33 -4.78
CA GLU A 103 1.73 -2.84 -4.05
C GLU A 103 1.37 -3.28 -2.63
N ALA A 104 0.51 -2.53 -1.93
CA ALA A 104 -0.01 -2.89 -0.62
C ALA A 104 -0.68 -4.27 -0.63
N TYR A 105 -1.60 -4.50 -1.57
CA TYR A 105 -2.27 -5.80 -1.73
C TYR A 105 -1.27 -6.90 -2.07
N ASN A 106 -0.41 -6.70 -3.06
CA ASN A 106 0.53 -7.71 -3.54
C ASN A 106 1.52 -8.16 -2.44
N LYS A 107 2.10 -7.21 -1.71
CA LYS A 107 3.07 -7.51 -0.65
C LYS A 107 2.43 -8.14 0.57
N THR A 108 1.26 -7.64 0.99
CA THR A 108 0.52 -8.25 2.10
C THR A 108 0.14 -9.69 1.77
N ASP A 109 -0.35 -9.96 0.54
CA ASP A 109 -0.65 -11.32 0.11
C ASP A 109 0.59 -12.23 0.08
N ASP A 110 1.73 -11.74 -0.46
CA ASP A 110 2.98 -12.51 -0.47
C ASP A 110 3.46 -12.86 0.95
N PHE A 111 3.37 -11.93 1.89
CA PHE A 111 3.72 -12.18 3.30
C PHE A 111 2.78 -13.17 3.96
N LEU A 112 1.47 -13.05 3.77
CA LEU A 112 0.47 -13.99 4.30
C LEU A 112 0.62 -15.39 3.67
N ARG A 113 0.93 -15.48 2.38
CA ARG A 113 1.23 -16.75 1.71
C ARG A 113 2.46 -17.41 2.30
N LYS A 114 3.55 -16.66 2.52
CA LYS A 114 4.76 -17.16 3.21
C LYS A 114 4.48 -17.58 4.65
N ALA A 115 3.59 -16.86 5.35
CA ALA A 115 3.12 -17.26 6.66
C ALA A 115 2.37 -18.59 6.59
N GLY A 116 1.42 -18.76 5.65
CA GLY A 116 0.65 -19.99 5.47
C GLY A 116 1.50 -21.24 5.20
N LEU A 117 2.62 -21.08 4.50
CA LEU A 117 3.57 -22.18 4.21
C LEU A 117 4.54 -22.49 5.37
N ALA A 118 4.59 -21.66 6.41
CA ALA A 118 5.55 -21.81 7.49
C ALA A 118 5.13 -22.92 8.48
N LYS A 119 6.12 -23.69 8.95
CA LYS A 119 5.89 -24.86 9.83
C LYS A 119 5.63 -24.49 11.29
N THR A 120 6.28 -23.47 11.81
CA THR A 120 6.22 -23.08 13.22
C THR A 120 5.40 -21.81 13.40
N LEU A 121 4.65 -21.71 14.50
CA LEU A 121 3.86 -20.52 14.84
C LEU A 121 4.69 -19.23 14.75
N ASN A 122 5.87 -19.20 15.39
CA ASN A 122 6.74 -18.02 15.35
C ASN A 122 7.09 -17.58 13.93
N THR A 123 7.30 -18.52 13.00
CA THR A 123 7.60 -18.16 11.60
C THR A 123 6.35 -17.67 10.87
N LYS A 124 5.17 -18.23 11.16
CA LYS A 124 3.88 -17.72 10.64
C LYS A 124 3.66 -16.27 11.07
N ILE A 125 3.73 -16.00 12.38
CA ILE A 125 3.54 -14.67 12.96
C ILE A 125 4.59 -13.69 12.45
N ASN A 126 5.87 -14.08 12.40
CA ASN A 126 6.93 -13.20 11.89
C ASN A 126 6.71 -12.79 10.43
N ASN A 127 6.21 -13.69 9.57
CA ASN A 127 5.89 -13.34 8.19
C ASN A 127 4.64 -12.44 8.12
N ALA A 128 3.61 -12.70 8.91
CA ALA A 128 2.43 -11.83 8.97
C ALA A 128 2.77 -10.42 9.50
N ASN A 129 3.59 -10.31 10.55
CA ASN A 129 4.05 -9.02 11.09
C ASN A 129 4.84 -8.19 10.08
N LYS A 130 5.55 -8.82 9.13
CA LYS A 130 6.18 -8.08 8.03
C LYS A 130 5.16 -7.38 7.13
N ALA A 131 3.95 -7.93 6.97
CA ALA A 131 2.88 -7.25 6.26
C ALA A 131 2.40 -6.01 7.03
N LEU A 132 2.19 -6.11 8.34
CA LEU A 132 1.81 -4.94 9.17
C LEU A 132 2.89 -3.86 9.14
N LEU A 133 4.17 -4.25 9.23
CA LEU A 133 5.29 -3.31 9.13
C LEU A 133 5.30 -2.61 7.77
N PHE A 134 5.13 -3.37 6.69
CA PHE A 134 5.08 -2.81 5.34
C PHE A 134 3.91 -1.82 5.14
N LEU A 135 2.72 -2.15 5.64
CA LEU A 135 1.57 -1.23 5.59
C LEU A 135 1.86 0.07 6.37
N LYS A 136 2.56 -0.02 7.50
CA LYS A 136 2.98 1.15 8.28
C LYS A 136 4.03 1.98 7.53
N GLU A 137 4.95 1.35 6.81
CA GLU A 137 5.91 2.04 5.93
C GLU A 137 5.16 2.82 4.84
N LEU A 138 4.18 2.21 4.17
CA LEU A 138 3.36 2.91 3.17
C LEU A 138 2.58 4.10 3.76
N GLN A 139 2.07 3.96 4.98
CA GLN A 139 1.41 5.06 5.69
C GLN A 139 2.39 6.21 5.98
N ASN A 140 3.60 5.91 6.42
CA ASN A 140 4.60 6.93 6.74
C ASN A 140 5.13 7.63 5.48
N ASP A 141 5.44 6.86 4.44
CA ASP A 141 6.10 7.37 3.24
C ASP A 141 5.13 8.05 2.27
N PHE A 142 3.87 7.58 2.25
CA PHE A 142 2.88 8.02 1.24
C PHE A 142 1.54 8.45 1.82
N GLY A 143 1.32 8.37 3.14
CA GLY A 143 0.03 8.65 3.75
C GLY A 143 -1.06 7.62 3.40
N TYR A 144 -0.69 6.47 2.83
CA TYR A 144 -1.64 5.43 2.43
C TYR A 144 -2.03 4.58 3.63
N MET A 145 -3.33 4.47 3.88
CA MET A 145 -3.90 3.67 4.96
C MET A 145 -4.99 2.75 4.42
N ASN A 146 -4.85 1.45 4.68
CA ASN A 146 -5.86 0.45 4.35
C ASN A 146 -6.12 -0.41 5.59
N GLU A 147 -7.13 0.00 6.36
CA GLU A 147 -7.51 -0.66 7.61
C GLU A 147 -7.97 -2.10 7.38
N GLU A 148 -8.63 -2.38 6.26
CA GLU A 148 -9.11 -3.72 5.91
C GLU A 148 -7.94 -4.71 5.76
N LEU A 149 -6.86 -4.32 5.08
CA LEU A 149 -5.65 -5.13 4.99
C LEU A 149 -5.01 -5.33 6.37
N GLY A 150 -4.99 -4.30 7.21
CA GLY A 150 -4.51 -4.41 8.60
C GLY A 150 -5.31 -5.43 9.40
N ILE A 151 -6.64 -5.31 9.38
CA ILE A 151 -7.57 -6.24 10.05
C ILE A 151 -7.39 -7.66 9.53
N LYS A 152 -7.25 -7.84 8.21
CA LYS A 152 -7.01 -9.16 7.61
C LYS A 152 -5.74 -9.82 8.16
N VAL A 153 -4.64 -9.07 8.28
CA VAL A 153 -3.38 -9.60 8.81
C VAL A 153 -3.49 -9.90 10.31
N MET A 154 -4.13 -9.02 11.09
CA MET A 154 -4.35 -9.25 12.52
C MET A 154 -5.21 -10.49 12.78
N ARG A 155 -6.28 -10.69 12.01
CA ARG A 155 -7.10 -11.91 12.06
C ARG A 155 -6.29 -13.16 11.76
N TYR A 156 -5.44 -13.12 10.73
CA TYR A 156 -4.57 -14.25 10.42
C TYR A 156 -3.63 -14.61 11.58
N ILE A 157 -3.05 -13.62 12.26
CA ILE A 157 -2.18 -13.83 13.43
C ILE A 157 -2.97 -14.49 14.55
N HIS A 158 -4.14 -13.93 14.89
CA HIS A 158 -5.04 -14.45 15.92
C HIS A 158 -5.45 -15.89 15.64
N ASP A 159 -5.89 -16.19 14.42
CA ASP A 159 -6.26 -17.55 14.01
C ASP A 159 -5.08 -18.52 14.14
N ALA A 160 -3.87 -18.11 13.75
CA ALA A 160 -2.68 -18.95 13.85
C ALA A 160 -2.31 -19.27 15.30
N GLU A 161 -2.41 -18.30 16.21
CA GLU A 161 -2.17 -18.47 17.64
C GLU A 161 -3.22 -19.38 18.28
N TYR A 162 -4.50 -19.14 17.98
CA TYR A 162 -5.62 -19.97 18.42
C TYR A 162 -5.41 -21.44 18.01
N GLN A 163 -5.11 -21.70 16.73
CA GLN A 163 -4.91 -23.06 16.22
C GLN A 163 -3.69 -23.76 16.85
N ASP A 164 -2.60 -23.04 17.12
CA ASP A 164 -1.42 -23.61 17.76
C ASP A 164 -1.68 -23.98 19.23
N LEU A 165 -2.43 -23.14 19.97
CA LEU A 165 -2.86 -23.45 21.34
C LEU A 165 -3.78 -24.66 21.38
N LEU A 166 -4.76 -24.71 20.46
CA LEU A 166 -5.69 -25.83 20.35
C LEU A 166 -4.97 -27.15 20.05
N LEU A 167 -4.07 -27.15 19.05
CA LEU A 167 -3.29 -28.34 18.68
C LEU A 167 -2.41 -28.85 19.85
N LYS A 168 -1.88 -27.95 20.68
CA LYS A 168 -1.13 -28.34 21.89
C LYS A 168 -2.03 -29.05 22.91
N ALA A 169 -3.27 -28.60 23.08
CA ALA A 169 -4.25 -29.24 23.96
C ALA A 169 -4.63 -30.63 23.44
N GLU A 170 -5.00 -30.72 22.15
CA GLU A 170 -5.36 -31.97 21.48
C GLU A 170 -4.22 -32.99 21.51
N LYS A 171 -2.96 -32.54 21.39
CA LYS A 171 -1.79 -33.42 21.47
C LYS A 171 -1.62 -34.06 22.85
N GLU A 172 -1.89 -33.33 23.93
CA GLU A 172 -1.82 -33.90 25.28
C GLU A 172 -3.03 -34.80 25.56
N GLU A 173 -4.20 -34.46 25.02
CA GLU A 173 -5.38 -35.32 25.05
C GLU A 173 -5.13 -36.65 24.32
N PHE A 174 -4.55 -36.61 23.13
CA PHE A 174 -4.20 -37.80 22.35
C PHE A 174 -3.23 -38.74 23.08
N LYS A 175 -2.34 -38.18 23.92
CA LYS A 175 -1.44 -38.96 24.79
C LYS A 175 -2.11 -39.43 26.08
N GLU A 176 -3.43 -39.24 26.20
CA GLU A 176 -4.23 -39.54 27.39
C GLU A 176 -3.75 -38.79 28.66
N ASN A 177 -3.01 -37.69 28.49
CA ASN A 177 -2.56 -36.85 29.60
C ASN A 177 -3.62 -35.79 29.95
N TYR A 178 -4.78 -36.25 30.42
CA TYR A 178 -5.97 -35.42 30.57
C TYR A 178 -5.76 -34.19 31.47
N LYS A 179 -4.94 -34.31 32.52
CA LYS A 179 -4.62 -33.17 33.39
C LYS A 179 -3.94 -32.04 32.59
N LYS A 180 -2.91 -32.38 31.80
CA LYS A 180 -2.21 -31.38 30.96
C LYS A 180 -3.09 -30.87 29.82
N ALA A 181 -3.90 -31.74 29.22
CA ALA A 181 -4.84 -31.35 28.17
C ALA A 181 -5.83 -30.29 28.66
N ILE A 182 -6.43 -30.48 29.85
CA ILE A 182 -7.32 -29.50 30.49
C ILE A 182 -6.60 -28.17 30.72
N ASP A 183 -5.39 -28.21 31.27
CA ASP A 183 -4.61 -26.98 31.49
C ASP A 183 -4.37 -26.24 30.17
N LYS A 184 -4.10 -26.96 29.07
CA LYS A 184 -3.95 -26.37 27.74
C LYS A 184 -5.25 -25.85 27.12
N TYR A 185 -6.38 -26.52 27.30
CA TYR A 185 -7.67 -25.96 26.87
C TYR A 185 -8.05 -24.69 27.66
N LYS A 186 -7.65 -24.59 28.94
CA LYS A 186 -7.79 -23.34 29.70
C LYS A 186 -6.91 -22.22 29.16
N ASP A 187 -5.69 -22.53 28.70
CA ASP A 187 -4.84 -21.55 27.98
C ASP A 187 -5.57 -21.02 26.73
N VAL A 188 -6.29 -21.87 25.98
CA VAL A 188 -7.10 -21.45 24.82
C VAL A 188 -8.24 -20.52 25.23
N LEU A 189 -9.00 -20.87 26.27
CA LEU A 189 -10.08 -20.00 26.78
C LEU A 189 -9.56 -18.66 27.26
N PHE A 190 -8.41 -18.66 27.94
CA PHE A 190 -7.78 -17.42 28.40
C PHE A 190 -7.37 -16.54 27.22
N PHE A 191 -6.83 -17.14 26.14
CA PHE A 191 -6.50 -16.42 24.91
C PHE A 191 -7.73 -15.77 24.28
N LEU A 192 -8.83 -16.51 24.11
CA LEU A 192 -10.08 -15.99 23.55
C LEU A 192 -10.66 -14.86 24.42
N ALA A 193 -10.74 -15.05 25.74
CA ALA A 193 -11.26 -14.03 26.65
C ALA A 193 -10.38 -12.77 26.79
N LYS A 194 -9.19 -12.76 26.19
CA LYS A 194 -8.23 -11.64 26.23
C LYS A 194 -7.96 -11.04 24.87
N ASP A 195 -8.57 -11.56 23.82
CA ASP A 195 -8.49 -10.94 22.52
C ASP A 195 -9.42 -9.69 22.44
N ASP A 196 -9.34 -8.97 21.33
CA ASP A 196 -10.17 -7.78 21.08
C ASP A 196 -11.48 -8.14 20.33
N ILE A 197 -11.93 -9.40 20.42
CA ILE A 197 -13.14 -9.90 19.77
C ILE A 197 -14.25 -10.05 20.83
N ASP A 198 -15.47 -9.66 20.51
CA ASP A 198 -16.61 -9.84 21.42
C ASP A 198 -16.87 -11.35 21.63
N ASP A 199 -16.83 -11.81 22.88
CA ASP A 199 -17.16 -13.18 23.31
C ASP A 199 -18.49 -13.69 22.72
N ASN A 200 -19.47 -12.82 22.47
CA ASN A 200 -20.72 -13.22 21.85
C ASN A 200 -20.53 -13.74 20.42
N LEU A 201 -19.54 -13.23 19.69
CA LEU A 201 -19.17 -13.69 18.35
C LEU A 201 -18.37 -15.00 18.39
N GLN A 202 -17.78 -15.33 19.54
CA GLN A 202 -16.97 -16.53 19.75
C GLN A 202 -17.66 -17.59 20.62
N ARG A 203 -18.93 -17.36 20.98
CA ARG A 203 -19.68 -18.17 21.96
C ARG A 203 -19.62 -19.68 21.67
N ASP A 204 -19.81 -20.07 20.41
CA ASP A 204 -19.82 -21.47 20.03
C ASP A 204 -18.44 -22.13 20.23
N ILE A 205 -17.36 -21.40 19.90
CA ILE A 205 -15.99 -21.86 20.10
C ILE A 205 -15.70 -22.01 21.59
N ILE A 206 -16.03 -20.98 22.38
CA ILE A 206 -15.86 -20.97 23.84
C ILE A 206 -16.61 -22.14 24.47
N GLN A 207 -17.88 -22.34 24.11
CA GLN A 207 -18.71 -23.42 24.63
C GLN A 207 -18.15 -24.80 24.26
N ASN A 208 -17.66 -24.97 23.04
CA ASN A 208 -17.04 -26.23 22.61
C ASN A 208 -15.81 -26.58 23.45
N ILE A 209 -14.95 -25.60 23.73
CA ILE A 209 -13.76 -25.81 24.57
C ILE A 209 -14.15 -26.10 26.03
N GLN A 210 -15.15 -25.40 26.57
CA GLN A 210 -15.68 -25.68 27.91
C GLN A 210 -16.24 -27.10 28.03
N ASN A 211 -17.07 -27.52 27.08
CA ASN A 211 -17.61 -28.89 27.02
C ASN A 211 -16.48 -29.94 26.96
N LYS A 212 -15.40 -29.63 26.24
CA LYS A 212 -14.22 -30.49 26.15
C LYS A 212 -13.53 -30.64 27.51
N ILE A 213 -13.34 -29.54 28.25
CA ILE A 213 -12.78 -29.53 29.60
C ILE A 213 -13.62 -30.39 30.56
N ASP A 214 -14.95 -30.28 30.51
CA ASP A 214 -15.86 -31.03 31.38
C ASP A 214 -15.80 -32.54 31.12
N THR A 215 -15.74 -32.91 29.84
CA THR A 215 -15.60 -34.30 29.40
C THR A 215 -14.29 -34.90 29.93
N LEU A 216 -13.17 -34.21 29.74
CA LEU A 216 -11.86 -34.68 30.21
C LEU A 216 -11.77 -34.72 31.75
N SER A 217 -12.42 -33.79 32.43
CA SER A 217 -12.49 -33.76 33.91
C SER A 217 -13.27 -34.95 34.47
N THR A 218 -14.25 -35.45 33.72
CA THR A 218 -15.00 -36.66 34.08
C THR A 218 -14.15 -37.91 33.87
N ASN A 219 -13.33 -37.96 32.81
CA ASN A 219 -12.42 -39.07 32.55
C ASN A 219 -11.31 -39.19 33.61
N LEU A 220 -10.83 -38.08 34.18
CA LEU A 220 -9.84 -38.09 35.28
C LEU A 220 -10.37 -38.70 36.58
N LYS A 221 -11.69 -38.73 36.77
CA LYS A 221 -12.33 -39.25 37.98
C LYS A 221 -12.66 -40.75 37.90
N LYS A 222 -12.55 -41.35 36.71
CA LYS A 222 -12.75 -42.78 36.48
C LYS A 222 -11.43 -43.52 36.60
#